data_AF-A0A3M1CPS4-F1
#
_entry.id   AF-A0A3M1CPS4-F1
#
_cell.length_a   1.000
_cell.length_b   1.000
_cell.length_c   1.000
_cell.angle_alpha   90.00
_cell.angle_beta   90.00
_cell.angle_gamma   90.00
#
_symmetry.space_group_name_H-M   'P 1'
#
loop_
_entity.id
_entity.type
_entity.pdbx_description
1 polymer ?
#
loop_
_entity_poly.entity_id
_entity_poly.type
_entity_poly.pdbx_seq_one_letter_code
_entity_poly.pdbx_strand_id
1 'polypeptide(L)'
;MLLAVLAACVGGHRGPGEDCVEVECRAAWAAAHWPEAKRQVRDLVAAEQDPMGRARIVEAVFEAWPGEAEALCGLLSPGVTRERCETVHQRADLLRLDPDDPAAASSTGEAAWILAPSPTMRPVDLPPPVPVDCGPEVPERSCRWWTAGERAGAGQVGTAAAVCAGLADARWRGVCLVDVVRRTCTPETPEGCGMAVEPCVAAGPLRTPCLIEVSGALAATAPASESPDPNGWAALTSRLREVERRFQDIDPMLGEGFVQRTWAEATMLAYGQSRIPAGDPLDHVPAIAVPHVRAAIAWRQATQKMEGNLQARADAVGAAMLRRSQRTGARPMPRGRVRIAGYWAETLPGEEEFASIPYLQNARRAWSADPDVDRRLCVLEASARVIPLDLAMLVEGLGAEEVVVRWTAARLLSQLRPDHAALAHVRGDSDPRVRARAARR
;
A
#
# COMPACT_ATOMS: atom_id res chain seq x y z
N MET A 1 -37.89 17.07 8.01
CA MET A 1 -39.02 17.38 7.11
C MET A 1 -38.93 16.49 5.86
N LEU A 2 -39.07 15.17 6.06
CA LEU A 2 -39.06 14.15 5.00
C LEU A 2 -39.79 12.94 5.59
N LEU A 3 -41.11 13.05 5.63
CA LEU A 3 -42.05 12.04 6.12
C LEU A 3 -43.39 12.42 5.47
N ALA A 4 -43.73 11.73 4.37
CA ALA A 4 -45.09 11.50 3.87
C ALA A 4 -45.07 11.24 2.36
N VAL A 5 -45.07 9.96 1.94
CA VAL A 5 -46.01 9.42 0.95
C VAL A 5 -46.11 7.91 1.22
N LEU A 6 -47.12 7.50 1.97
CA LEU A 6 -47.58 6.10 2.05
C LEU A 6 -49.11 6.15 2.13
N ALA A 7 -49.77 6.02 0.98
CA ALA A 7 -51.20 5.77 0.92
C ALA A 7 -51.58 5.02 -0.37
N ALA A 8 -51.93 3.75 -0.17
CA ALA A 8 -52.96 2.96 -0.84
C ALA A 8 -52.95 2.82 -2.38
N CYS A 9 -52.57 1.62 -2.84
CA CYS A 9 -53.20 0.92 -3.97
C CYS A 9 -53.30 -0.57 -3.64
N VAL A 10 -54.52 -1.10 -3.60
CA VAL A 10 -54.79 -2.54 -3.67
C VAL A 10 -54.71 -2.91 -5.15
N GLY A 11 -53.56 -3.43 -5.57
CA GLY A 11 -53.30 -3.93 -6.92
C GLY A 11 -52.39 -5.16 -6.80
N GLY A 12 -52.60 -6.17 -7.63
CA GLY A 12 -51.93 -7.48 -7.54
C GLY A 12 -50.42 -7.35 -7.29
N HIS A 13 -49.86 -8.27 -6.50
CA HIS A 13 -48.44 -8.29 -6.14
C HIS A 13 -47.56 -8.24 -7.40
N ARG A 14 -47.26 -7.01 -7.83
CA ARG A 14 -46.22 -6.71 -8.79
C ARG A 14 -44.91 -6.98 -8.08
N GLY A 15 -44.05 -7.72 -8.76
CA GLY A 15 -42.73 -8.07 -8.28
C GLY A 15 -41.93 -6.82 -7.87
N PRO A 16 -40.99 -6.96 -6.92
CA PRO A 16 -40.11 -5.88 -6.51
C PRO A 16 -39.37 -5.28 -7.71
N GLY A 17 -39.50 -3.96 -7.92
CA GLY A 17 -38.93 -3.23 -9.06
C GLY A 17 -39.81 -3.14 -10.32
N GLU A 18 -40.96 -3.81 -10.37
CA GLU A 18 -41.86 -3.78 -11.54
C GLU A 18 -42.57 -2.43 -11.77
N ASP A 19 -42.66 -1.59 -10.74
CA ASP A 19 -43.20 -0.23 -10.87
C ASP A 19 -42.17 0.76 -11.47
N CYS A 20 -40.90 0.34 -11.66
CA CYS A 20 -39.85 1.11 -12.32
C CYS A 20 -39.78 0.79 -13.83
N VAL A 21 -40.45 1.60 -14.66
CA VAL A 21 -40.41 1.45 -16.13
C VAL A 21 -39.05 1.85 -16.71
N GLU A 22 -38.37 2.82 -16.10
CA GLU A 22 -37.05 3.32 -16.56
C GLU A 22 -35.90 2.55 -15.90
N VAL A 23 -34.80 2.39 -16.64
CA VAL A 23 -33.64 1.62 -16.16
C VAL A 23 -32.94 2.32 -15.00
N GLU A 24 -32.96 3.65 -14.97
CA GLU A 24 -32.42 4.47 -13.89
C GLU A 24 -33.15 4.20 -12.57
N CYS A 25 -34.48 4.05 -12.62
CA CYS A 25 -35.29 3.68 -11.47
C CYS A 25 -34.96 2.26 -10.99
N ARG A 26 -34.85 1.30 -11.92
CA ARG A 26 -34.45 -0.09 -11.59
C ARG A 26 -33.06 -0.15 -10.98
N ALA A 27 -32.11 0.61 -11.51
CA ALA A 27 -30.73 0.69 -11.03
C ALA A 27 -30.67 1.28 -9.61
N ALA A 28 -31.38 2.39 -9.36
CA ALA A 28 -31.49 2.99 -8.03
C ALA A 28 -32.17 2.06 -7.02
N TRP A 29 -33.25 1.38 -7.43
CA TRP A 29 -33.93 0.40 -6.59
C TRP A 29 -33.00 -0.77 -6.23
N ALA A 30 -32.31 -1.33 -7.23
CA ALA A 30 -31.38 -2.44 -7.04
C ALA A 30 -30.24 -2.08 -6.09
N ALA A 31 -29.67 -0.88 -6.25
CA ALA A 31 -28.62 -0.37 -5.36
C ALA A 31 -29.12 -0.19 -3.92
N ALA A 32 -30.32 0.35 -3.73
CA ALA A 32 -30.89 0.57 -2.39
C ALA A 32 -31.23 -0.74 -1.67
N HIS A 33 -31.70 -1.76 -2.39
CA HIS A 33 -32.22 -3.00 -1.78
C HIS A 33 -31.27 -4.19 -1.86
N TRP A 34 -30.03 -4.01 -2.34
CA TRP A 34 -29.06 -5.10 -2.45
C TRP A 34 -28.81 -5.84 -1.12
N PRO A 35 -28.63 -5.19 0.04
CA PRO A 35 -28.36 -5.90 1.29
C PRO A 35 -29.45 -6.88 1.71
N GLU A 36 -30.72 -6.49 1.54
CA GLU A 36 -31.89 -7.23 2.01
C GLU A 36 -32.55 -8.10 0.93
N ALA A 37 -32.34 -7.80 -0.36
CA ALA A 37 -33.08 -8.39 -1.47
C ALA A 37 -32.18 -8.96 -2.58
N LYS A 38 -30.99 -9.49 -2.24
CA LYS A 38 -29.99 -10.02 -3.21
C LYS A 38 -30.57 -10.90 -4.32
N ARG A 39 -31.50 -11.81 -3.99
CA ARG A 39 -32.15 -12.69 -4.97
C ARG A 39 -33.03 -11.92 -5.94
N GLN A 40 -33.84 -10.99 -5.45
CA GLN A 40 -34.73 -10.17 -6.27
C GLN A 40 -33.94 -9.25 -7.20
N VAL A 41 -32.86 -8.65 -6.70
CA VAL A 41 -31.94 -7.86 -7.54
C VAL A 41 -31.29 -8.73 -8.62
N ARG A 42 -30.86 -9.95 -8.28
CA ARG A 42 -30.31 -10.90 -9.25
C ARG A 42 -31.32 -11.26 -10.33
N ASP A 43 -32.57 -11.55 -9.94
CA ASP A 43 -33.66 -11.89 -10.86
C ASP A 43 -34.01 -10.69 -11.76
N LEU A 44 -34.01 -9.46 -11.21
CA LEU A 44 -34.17 -8.21 -11.96
C LEU A 44 -33.08 -8.03 -13.03
N VAL A 45 -31.81 -8.21 -12.66
CA VAL A 45 -30.67 -8.12 -13.59
C VAL A 45 -30.76 -9.20 -14.66
N ALA A 46 -31.15 -10.42 -14.30
CA ALA A 46 -31.30 -11.53 -15.25
C ALA A 46 -32.47 -11.32 -16.22
N ALA A 47 -33.54 -10.66 -15.79
CA ALA A 47 -34.72 -10.36 -16.60
C ALA A 47 -34.51 -9.17 -17.57
N GLU A 48 -33.53 -8.30 -17.30
CA GLU A 48 -33.22 -7.16 -18.16
C GLU A 48 -32.64 -7.63 -19.51
N GLN A 49 -33.37 -7.38 -20.59
CA GLN A 49 -33.03 -7.85 -21.93
C GLN A 49 -31.99 -6.96 -22.61
N ASP A 50 -32.01 -5.66 -22.34
CA ASP A 50 -31.04 -4.71 -22.89
C ASP A 50 -29.67 -4.88 -22.20
N PRO A 51 -28.59 -5.22 -22.93
CA PRO A 51 -27.25 -5.34 -22.36
C PRO A 51 -26.78 -4.06 -21.66
N MET A 52 -27.10 -2.88 -22.21
CA MET A 52 -26.73 -1.60 -21.62
C MET A 52 -27.50 -1.38 -20.32
N GLY A 53 -28.82 -1.61 -20.34
CA GLY A 53 -29.64 -1.50 -19.14
C GLY A 53 -29.19 -2.46 -18.03
N ARG A 54 -28.85 -3.70 -18.39
CA ARG A 54 -28.32 -4.68 -17.44
C ARG A 54 -27.01 -4.20 -16.82
N ALA A 55 -26.10 -3.67 -17.65
CA ALA A 55 -24.84 -3.11 -17.18
C ALA A 55 -25.05 -1.94 -16.22
N ARG A 56 -25.98 -1.03 -16.49
CA ARG A 56 -26.32 0.10 -15.61
C ARG A 56 -26.82 -0.36 -14.25
N ILE A 57 -27.70 -1.37 -14.21
CA ILE A 57 -28.21 -1.91 -12.94
C ILE A 57 -27.06 -2.53 -12.12
N VAL A 58 -26.20 -3.33 -12.76
CA VAL A 58 -25.04 -3.94 -12.07
C VAL A 58 -24.05 -2.87 -11.59
N GLU A 59 -23.75 -1.86 -12.40
CA GLU A 59 -22.88 -0.75 -11.99
C GLU A 59 -23.44 0.01 -10.79
N ALA A 60 -24.74 0.30 -10.75
CA ALA A 60 -25.35 0.99 -9.62
C ALA A 60 -25.26 0.19 -8.32
N VAL A 61 -25.52 -1.12 -8.36
CA VAL A 61 -25.34 -2.00 -7.20
C VAL A 61 -23.88 -2.02 -6.76
N PHE A 62 -22.96 -2.10 -7.71
CA PHE A 62 -21.53 -2.15 -7.45
C PHE A 62 -21.00 -0.84 -6.83
N GLU A 63 -21.49 0.31 -7.25
CA GLU A 63 -21.13 1.62 -6.69
C GLU A 63 -21.55 1.77 -5.23
N ALA A 64 -22.76 1.30 -4.91
CA ALA A 64 -23.32 1.34 -3.57
C ALA A 64 -22.71 0.28 -2.64
N TRP A 65 -22.40 -0.90 -3.16
CA TRP A 65 -21.93 -2.06 -2.38
C TRP A 65 -20.66 -2.69 -2.98
N PRO A 66 -19.53 -1.95 -2.99
CA PRO A 66 -18.29 -2.47 -3.54
C PRO A 66 -17.86 -3.72 -2.75
N GLY A 67 -17.63 -4.82 -3.48
CA GLY A 67 -17.18 -6.09 -2.91
C GLY A 67 -18.27 -7.07 -2.54
N GLU A 68 -19.54 -6.73 -2.73
CA GLU A 68 -20.65 -7.68 -2.55
C GLU A 68 -21.35 -8.06 -3.84
N ALA A 69 -21.12 -7.29 -4.91
CA ALA A 69 -21.81 -7.46 -6.19
C ALA A 69 -21.17 -8.48 -7.15
N GLU A 70 -20.18 -9.28 -6.71
CA GLU A 70 -19.51 -10.31 -7.53
C GLU A 70 -20.50 -11.22 -8.26
N ALA A 71 -21.53 -11.64 -7.53
CA ALA A 71 -22.53 -12.58 -8.01
C ALA A 71 -23.33 -12.04 -9.21
N LEU A 72 -23.29 -10.73 -9.45
CA LEU A 72 -23.94 -10.07 -10.58
C LEU A 72 -23.04 -9.99 -11.82
N CYS A 73 -21.72 -10.05 -11.69
CA CYS A 73 -20.80 -9.93 -12.83
C CYS A 73 -21.03 -11.03 -13.87
N GLY A 74 -21.34 -12.26 -13.43
CA GLY A 74 -21.66 -13.38 -14.32
C GLY A 74 -22.96 -13.23 -15.12
N LEU A 75 -23.81 -12.25 -14.80
CA LEU A 75 -25.05 -11.95 -15.54
C LEU A 75 -24.83 -10.97 -16.69
N LEU A 76 -23.68 -10.29 -16.72
CA LEU A 76 -23.30 -9.40 -17.80
C LEU A 76 -22.91 -10.21 -19.05
N SER A 77 -23.15 -9.63 -20.23
CA SER A 77 -22.68 -10.20 -21.49
C SER A 77 -21.16 -10.37 -21.48
N PRO A 78 -20.61 -11.46 -22.06
CA PRO A 78 -19.16 -11.62 -22.20
C PRO A 78 -18.53 -10.41 -22.91
N GLY A 79 -17.42 -9.91 -22.38
CA GLY A 79 -16.69 -8.77 -22.92
C GLY A 79 -16.31 -7.75 -21.85
N VAL A 80 -15.98 -6.54 -22.30
CA VAL A 80 -15.35 -5.47 -21.51
C VAL A 80 -16.07 -5.14 -20.21
N THR A 81 -17.40 -5.01 -20.24
CA THR A 81 -18.19 -4.65 -19.05
C THR A 81 -18.10 -5.72 -17.97
N ARG A 82 -18.15 -7.00 -18.37
CA ARG A 82 -18.02 -8.13 -17.44
C ARG A 82 -16.61 -8.23 -16.88
N GLU A 83 -15.59 -8.11 -17.73
CA GLU A 83 -14.19 -8.15 -17.31
C GLU A 83 -13.85 -7.02 -16.33
N ARG A 84 -14.37 -5.81 -16.58
CA ARG A 84 -14.26 -4.71 -15.62
C ARG A 84 -14.96 -5.05 -14.30
N CYS A 85 -16.21 -5.55 -14.33
CA CYS A 85 -16.93 -5.93 -13.12
C CYS A 85 -16.12 -6.93 -12.27
N GLU A 86 -15.60 -8.00 -12.90
CA GLU A 86 -14.79 -9.02 -12.23
C GLU A 86 -13.46 -8.46 -11.69
N THR A 87 -12.78 -7.61 -12.47
CA THR A 87 -11.49 -6.99 -12.09
C THR A 87 -11.65 -6.00 -10.94
N VAL A 88 -12.65 -5.12 -11.00
CA VAL A 88 -12.84 -4.09 -9.99
C VAL A 88 -13.40 -4.71 -8.70
N HIS A 89 -14.22 -5.77 -8.78
CA HIS A 89 -14.71 -6.50 -7.60
C HIS A 89 -13.59 -7.08 -6.74
N GLN A 90 -12.56 -7.65 -7.37
CA GLN A 90 -11.35 -8.14 -6.68
C GLN A 90 -10.60 -7.02 -5.93
N ARG A 91 -10.99 -5.76 -6.11
CA ARG A 91 -10.39 -4.55 -5.55
C ARG A 91 -11.40 -3.66 -4.83
N ALA A 92 -12.43 -4.28 -4.26
CA ALA A 92 -13.46 -3.57 -3.53
C ALA A 92 -12.92 -2.73 -2.36
N ASP A 93 -11.75 -3.09 -1.83
CA ASP A 93 -11.02 -2.33 -0.82
C ASP A 93 -10.65 -0.92 -1.31
N LEU A 94 -10.24 -0.77 -2.57
CA LEU A 94 -9.93 0.54 -3.16
C LEU A 94 -11.15 1.43 -3.28
N LEU A 95 -12.30 0.81 -3.51
CA LEU A 95 -13.56 1.53 -3.69
C LEU A 95 -14.19 1.99 -2.38
N ARG A 96 -13.75 1.46 -1.24
CA ARG A 96 -14.21 1.85 0.10
C ARG A 96 -13.43 3.03 0.67
N LEU A 97 -12.43 3.53 -0.07
CA LEU A 97 -11.70 4.73 0.31
C LEU A 97 -12.59 5.95 0.06
N ASP A 98 -13.31 6.35 1.10
CA ASP A 98 -14.04 7.62 1.11
C ASP A 98 -13.03 8.77 1.14
N PRO A 99 -13.01 9.68 0.13
CA PRO A 99 -12.15 10.86 0.12
C PRO A 99 -12.27 11.72 1.39
N ASP A 100 -13.45 11.72 2.01
CA ASP A 100 -13.79 12.58 3.14
C ASP A 100 -13.63 11.87 4.50
N ASP A 101 -13.34 10.55 4.50
CA ASP A 101 -13.08 9.78 5.71
C ASP A 101 -11.57 9.63 5.97
N PRO A 102 -10.98 10.40 6.90
CA PRO A 102 -9.59 10.22 7.29
C PRO A 102 -9.31 8.84 7.90
N ALA A 103 -10.33 8.12 8.41
CA ALA A 103 -10.16 6.75 8.88
C ALA A 103 -10.00 5.76 7.72
N ALA A 104 -10.47 6.05 6.51
CA ALA A 104 -10.23 5.20 5.34
C ALA A 104 -8.74 5.16 4.95
N ALA A 105 -7.98 6.23 5.22
CA ALA A 105 -6.53 6.26 5.08
C ALA A 105 -5.82 5.25 6.01
N SER A 106 -6.45 4.90 7.15
CA SER A 106 -5.91 3.92 8.11
C SER A 106 -5.81 2.50 7.55
N SER A 107 -6.58 2.16 6.50
CA SER A 107 -6.52 0.85 5.83
C SER A 107 -5.16 0.55 5.19
N THR A 108 -4.41 1.60 4.82
CA THR A 108 -3.04 1.48 4.29
C THR A 108 -1.98 1.44 5.39
N GLY A 109 -2.38 1.53 6.67
CA GLY A 109 -1.51 1.48 7.83
C GLY A 109 -0.50 2.63 7.86
N GLU A 110 0.70 2.36 8.37
CA GLU A 110 1.79 3.34 8.46
C GLU A 110 2.32 3.79 7.08
N ALA A 111 1.99 3.09 5.99
CA ALA A 111 2.33 3.53 4.64
C ALA A 111 1.57 4.80 4.22
N ALA A 112 0.37 5.07 4.77
CA ALA A 112 -0.31 6.35 4.57
C ALA A 112 0.49 7.52 5.10
N TRP A 113 1.22 7.33 6.21
CA TRP A 113 2.07 8.38 6.77
C TRP A 113 3.30 8.62 5.88
N ILE A 114 3.95 7.55 5.41
CA ILE A 114 5.16 7.62 4.58
C ILE A 114 4.86 8.27 3.21
N LEU A 115 3.69 7.95 2.64
CA LEU A 115 3.28 8.40 1.31
C LEU A 115 2.19 9.49 1.38
N ALA A 116 2.12 10.19 2.52
CA ALA A 116 1.26 11.35 2.66
C ALA A 116 1.79 12.48 1.76
N PRO A 117 0.89 13.22 1.10
CA PRO A 117 1.30 14.40 0.35
C PRO A 117 1.82 15.46 1.34
N SER A 118 2.90 16.14 0.96
CA SER A 118 3.39 17.28 1.74
C SER A 118 2.46 18.48 1.56
N PRO A 119 2.52 19.49 2.46
CA PRO A 119 1.84 20.77 2.26
C PRO A 119 2.28 21.50 0.99
N THR A 120 3.44 21.14 0.43
CA THR A 120 4.01 21.74 -0.79
C THR A 120 3.67 20.97 -2.06
N MET A 121 2.88 19.90 -1.97
CA MET A 121 2.49 19.09 -3.12
C MET A 121 1.80 19.94 -4.19
N ARG A 122 2.31 19.87 -5.42
CA ARG A 122 1.66 20.47 -6.57
C ARG A 122 0.62 19.51 -7.17
N PRO A 123 -0.56 20.00 -7.57
CA PRO A 123 -1.49 19.21 -8.37
C PRO A 123 -0.80 18.70 -9.63
N VAL A 124 -1.03 17.44 -9.97
CA VAL A 124 -0.63 16.88 -11.26
C VAL A 124 -1.78 17.08 -12.23
N ASP A 125 -1.56 17.93 -13.23
CA ASP A 125 -2.53 18.13 -14.30
C ASP A 125 -2.54 16.89 -15.20
N LEU A 126 -3.70 16.23 -15.25
CA LEU A 126 -3.90 15.16 -16.21
C LEU A 126 -3.86 15.73 -17.63
N PRO A 127 -3.34 14.96 -18.61
CA PRO A 127 -3.45 15.35 -20.01
C PRO A 127 -4.91 15.62 -20.41
N PRO A 128 -5.15 16.50 -21.40
CA PRO A 128 -6.50 16.80 -21.85
C PRO A 128 -7.23 15.53 -22.30
N PRO A 129 -8.53 15.37 -22.00
CA PRO A 129 -9.28 14.19 -22.36
C PRO A 129 -9.22 13.89 -23.86
N VAL A 130 -8.97 12.63 -24.20
CA VAL A 130 -9.02 12.15 -25.59
C VAL A 130 -10.42 11.58 -25.88
N PRO A 131 -11.03 11.92 -27.04
CA PRO A 131 -12.27 11.29 -27.47
C PRO A 131 -12.10 9.78 -27.62
N VAL A 132 -13.07 9.02 -27.08
CA VAL A 132 -13.14 7.57 -27.25
C VAL A 132 -14.51 7.26 -27.84
N ASP A 133 -14.52 6.49 -28.92
CA ASP A 133 -15.75 6.01 -29.54
C ASP A 133 -16.23 4.75 -28.79
N CYS A 134 -17.19 4.94 -27.90
CA CYS A 134 -17.82 3.88 -27.15
C CYS A 134 -19.11 3.50 -27.87
N GLY A 135 -19.10 2.36 -28.56
CA GLY A 135 -20.29 1.85 -29.23
C GLY A 135 -21.51 1.80 -28.30
N PRO A 136 -22.74 1.83 -28.84
CA PRO A 136 -23.97 2.08 -28.08
C PRO A 136 -24.30 1.00 -27.05
N GLU A 137 -23.65 -0.17 -27.10
CA GLU A 137 -23.90 -1.31 -26.23
C GLU A 137 -22.94 -1.40 -25.03
N VAL A 138 -21.90 -0.55 -24.96
CA VAL A 138 -20.90 -0.58 -23.89
C VAL A 138 -20.96 0.71 -23.07
N PRO A 139 -21.17 0.65 -21.74
CA PRO A 139 -21.12 1.83 -20.90
C PRO A 139 -19.81 2.60 -21.10
N GLU A 140 -19.89 3.93 -21.24
CA GLU A 140 -18.73 4.79 -21.51
C GLU A 140 -17.58 4.53 -20.52
N ARG A 141 -17.89 4.33 -19.25
CA ARG A 141 -16.92 4.02 -18.20
C ARG A 141 -16.13 2.73 -18.47
N SER A 142 -16.83 1.67 -18.85
CA SER A 142 -16.23 0.37 -19.17
C SER A 142 -15.37 0.45 -20.42
N CYS A 143 -15.88 1.11 -21.46
CA CYS A 143 -15.17 1.37 -22.70
C CYS A 143 -13.87 2.17 -22.47
N ARG A 144 -13.94 3.32 -21.79
CA ARG A 144 -12.75 4.14 -21.49
C ARG A 144 -11.74 3.41 -20.62
N TRP A 145 -12.19 2.68 -19.60
CA TRP A 145 -11.31 1.85 -18.76
C TRP A 145 -10.53 0.83 -19.59
N TRP A 146 -11.22 0.12 -20.48
CA TRP A 146 -10.59 -0.85 -21.38
C TRP A 146 -9.61 -0.20 -22.35
N THR A 147 -10.03 0.87 -23.04
CA THR A 147 -9.17 1.60 -23.97
C THR A 147 -7.93 2.14 -23.25
N ALA A 148 -8.08 2.70 -22.05
CA ALA A 148 -6.94 3.13 -21.25
C ALA A 148 -6.00 1.96 -20.94
N GLY A 149 -6.55 0.78 -20.59
CA GLY A 149 -5.80 -0.43 -20.34
C GLY A 149 -5.01 -0.93 -21.56
N GLU A 150 -5.61 -0.94 -22.75
CA GLU A 150 -4.92 -1.30 -24.00
C GLU A 150 -3.77 -0.33 -24.32
N ARG A 151 -4.01 0.98 -24.15
CA ARG A 151 -2.99 2.02 -24.35
C ARG A 151 -1.83 1.87 -23.36
N ALA A 152 -2.14 1.59 -22.09
CA ALA A 152 -1.15 1.32 -21.06
C ALA A 152 -0.30 0.09 -21.38
N GLY A 153 -0.93 -1.01 -21.82
CA GLY A 153 -0.23 -2.23 -22.26
C GLY A 153 0.67 -2.02 -23.49
N ALA A 154 0.35 -1.04 -24.33
CA ALA A 154 1.19 -0.60 -25.44
C ALA A 154 2.28 0.42 -25.04
N GLY A 155 2.46 0.70 -23.75
CA GLY A 155 3.44 1.68 -23.25
C GLY A 155 3.02 3.15 -23.43
N GLN A 156 1.79 3.42 -23.85
CA GLN A 156 1.27 4.77 -24.10
C GLN A 156 0.65 5.39 -22.83
N VAL A 157 1.43 5.51 -21.76
CA VAL A 157 0.95 5.89 -20.41
C VAL A 157 0.24 7.24 -20.39
N GLY A 158 0.80 8.25 -21.06
CA GLY A 158 0.18 9.58 -21.14
C GLY A 158 -1.18 9.56 -21.86
N THR A 159 -1.29 8.84 -22.97
CA THR A 159 -2.56 8.65 -23.69
C THR A 159 -3.56 7.86 -22.84
N ALA A 160 -3.11 6.83 -22.13
CA ALA A 160 -3.96 6.06 -21.23
C ALA A 160 -4.53 6.94 -20.10
N ALA A 161 -3.69 7.78 -19.49
CA ALA A 161 -4.12 8.76 -18.49
C ALA A 161 -5.10 9.79 -19.07
N ALA A 162 -4.89 10.24 -20.31
CA ALA A 162 -5.80 11.14 -21.03
C ALA A 162 -7.19 10.50 -21.28
N VAL A 163 -7.23 9.19 -21.57
CA VAL A 163 -8.50 8.46 -21.70
C VAL A 163 -9.23 8.42 -20.36
N CYS A 164 -8.52 8.13 -19.26
CA CYS A 164 -9.09 8.16 -17.92
C CYS A 164 -9.58 9.56 -17.53
N ALA A 165 -8.86 10.63 -17.91
CA ALA A 165 -9.24 12.02 -17.63
C ALA A 165 -10.62 12.40 -18.19
N GLY A 166 -11.09 11.72 -19.24
CA GLY A 166 -12.43 11.91 -19.79
C GLY A 166 -13.57 11.37 -18.91
N LEU A 167 -13.27 10.65 -17.84
CA LEU A 167 -14.29 10.21 -16.87
C LEU A 167 -14.68 11.38 -15.96
N ALA A 168 -15.95 11.78 -16.00
CA ALA A 168 -16.48 12.88 -15.19
C ALA A 168 -16.39 12.59 -13.67
N ASP A 169 -16.65 11.35 -13.27
CA ASP A 169 -16.58 10.89 -11.89
C ASP A 169 -15.12 10.72 -11.42
N ALA A 170 -14.73 11.43 -10.36
CA ALA A 170 -13.37 11.43 -9.84
C ALA A 170 -12.94 10.08 -9.24
N ARG A 171 -13.84 9.33 -8.61
CA ARG A 171 -13.58 8.00 -8.04
C ARG A 171 -13.24 7.03 -9.17
N TRP A 172 -14.06 6.99 -10.21
CA TRP A 172 -13.84 6.13 -11.38
C TRP A 172 -12.63 6.55 -12.21
N ARG A 173 -12.36 7.85 -12.32
CA ARG A 173 -11.11 8.36 -12.89
C ARG A 173 -9.90 7.81 -12.13
N GLY A 174 -9.93 7.87 -10.80
CA GLY A 174 -8.90 7.26 -9.95
C GLY A 174 -8.72 5.77 -10.23
N VAL A 175 -9.82 4.99 -10.22
CA VAL A 175 -9.77 3.53 -10.48
C VAL A 175 -9.15 3.23 -11.86
N CYS A 176 -9.52 4.00 -12.89
CA CYS A 176 -8.95 3.90 -14.22
C CYS A 176 -7.44 4.16 -14.22
N LEU A 177 -6.98 5.24 -13.56
CA LEU A 177 -5.56 5.57 -13.46
C LEU A 177 -4.76 4.48 -12.73
N VAL A 178 -5.32 3.89 -11.67
CA VAL A 178 -4.66 2.77 -10.98
C VAL A 178 -4.55 1.53 -11.88
N ASP A 179 -5.55 1.23 -12.72
CA ASP A 179 -5.45 0.11 -13.67
C ASP A 179 -4.38 0.37 -14.75
N VAL A 180 -4.32 1.61 -15.27
CA VAL A 180 -3.24 2.05 -16.17
C VAL A 180 -1.88 1.77 -15.54
N VAL A 181 -1.68 2.18 -14.29
CA VAL A 181 -0.43 1.97 -13.55
C VAL A 181 -0.08 0.49 -13.45
N ARG A 182 -1.04 -0.38 -13.12
CA ARG A 182 -0.78 -1.83 -12.97
C ARG A 182 -0.38 -2.51 -14.26
N ARG A 183 -0.85 -2.02 -15.40
CA ARG A 183 -0.44 -2.54 -16.72
C ARG A 183 0.91 -1.98 -17.16
N THR A 184 1.25 -0.78 -16.72
CA THR A 184 2.51 -0.10 -17.03
C THR A 184 3.67 -0.57 -16.16
N CYS A 185 3.44 -0.81 -14.86
CA CYS A 185 4.47 -1.10 -13.89
C CYS A 185 4.23 -2.46 -13.22
N THR A 186 4.94 -3.48 -13.71
CA THR A 186 5.01 -4.80 -13.08
C THR A 186 6.46 -5.17 -12.78
N PRO A 187 6.72 -6.22 -11.98
CA PRO A 187 8.07 -6.75 -11.81
C PRO A 187 8.74 -7.18 -13.13
N GLU A 188 7.95 -7.56 -14.14
CA GLU A 188 8.41 -7.95 -15.48
C GLU A 188 8.63 -6.75 -16.42
N THR A 189 7.98 -5.61 -16.16
CA THR A 189 8.11 -4.36 -16.94
C THR A 189 8.52 -3.15 -16.10
N PRO A 190 9.61 -3.24 -15.30
CA PRO A 190 9.94 -2.22 -14.31
C PRO A 190 10.38 -0.88 -14.89
N GLU A 191 10.71 -0.82 -16.19
CA GLU A 191 11.02 0.41 -16.91
C GLU A 191 9.81 1.36 -16.98
N GLY A 192 8.59 0.82 -17.00
CA GLY A 192 7.36 1.61 -17.03
C GLY A 192 7.03 2.31 -15.69
N CYS A 193 7.62 1.86 -14.58
CA CYS A 193 7.31 2.37 -13.24
C CYS A 193 7.64 3.85 -13.04
N GLY A 194 8.64 4.38 -13.76
CA GLY A 194 8.92 5.82 -13.77
C GLY A 194 7.73 6.63 -14.28
N MET A 195 7.09 6.20 -15.36
CA MET A 195 5.91 6.89 -15.92
C MET A 195 4.64 6.67 -15.11
N ALA A 196 4.60 5.64 -14.27
CA ALA A 196 3.42 5.29 -13.48
C ALA A 196 3.16 6.20 -12.27
N VAL A 197 4.17 6.95 -11.80
CA VAL A 197 4.01 7.76 -10.57
C VAL A 197 3.06 8.94 -10.75
N GLU A 198 3.10 9.62 -11.90
CA GLU A 198 2.21 10.76 -12.19
C GLU A 198 0.73 10.35 -12.19
N PRO A 199 0.30 9.27 -12.90
CA PRO A 199 -1.06 8.74 -12.76
C PRO A 199 -1.44 8.35 -11.34
N CYS A 200 -0.53 7.76 -10.54
CA CYS A 200 -0.81 7.48 -9.13
C CYS A 200 -1.06 8.76 -8.34
N VAL A 201 -0.25 9.79 -8.54
CA VAL A 201 -0.42 11.08 -7.86
C VAL A 201 -1.77 11.72 -8.23
N ALA A 202 -2.17 11.63 -9.50
CA ALA A 202 -3.44 12.14 -9.99
C ALA A 202 -4.67 11.28 -9.60
N ALA A 203 -4.48 10.10 -9.02
CA ALA A 203 -5.57 9.18 -8.67
C ALA A 203 -6.35 9.59 -7.39
N GLY A 204 -6.09 10.78 -6.84
CA GLY A 204 -6.82 11.33 -5.70
C GLY A 204 -6.72 10.44 -4.45
N PRO A 205 -7.84 9.99 -3.85
CA PRO A 205 -7.82 9.11 -2.68
C PRO A 205 -7.08 7.78 -2.90
N LEU A 206 -6.97 7.31 -4.15
CA LEU A 206 -6.27 6.07 -4.48
C LEU A 206 -4.76 6.25 -4.65
N ARG A 207 -4.21 7.46 -4.44
CA ARG A 207 -2.78 7.75 -4.61
C ARG A 207 -1.91 6.82 -3.76
N THR A 208 -2.16 6.72 -2.46
CA THR A 208 -1.35 5.92 -1.55
C THR A 208 -1.34 4.43 -1.94
N PRO A 209 -2.48 3.73 -2.10
CA PRO A 209 -2.46 2.33 -2.52
C PRO A 209 -1.82 2.14 -3.92
N CYS A 210 -2.00 3.09 -4.85
CA CYS A 210 -1.32 3.06 -6.14
C CYS A 210 0.21 3.13 -6.00
N LEU A 211 0.72 4.08 -5.21
CA LEU A 211 2.16 4.22 -4.95
C LEU A 211 2.74 3.00 -4.22
N ILE A 212 1.98 2.37 -3.33
CA ILE A 212 2.35 1.09 -2.70
C ILE A 212 2.50 -0.02 -3.75
N GLU A 213 1.62 -0.09 -4.75
CA GLU A 213 1.73 -1.06 -5.84
C GLU A 213 3.00 -0.83 -6.68
N VAL A 214 3.25 0.43 -7.11
CA VAL A 214 4.45 0.79 -7.89
C VAL A 214 5.73 0.51 -7.12
N SER A 215 5.80 0.96 -5.87
CA SER A 215 6.96 0.75 -5.00
C SER A 215 7.24 -0.74 -4.79
N GLY A 216 6.20 -1.55 -4.59
CA GLY A 216 6.33 -2.99 -4.45
C GLY A 216 6.74 -3.72 -5.75
N ALA A 217 6.29 -3.25 -6.92
CA ALA A 217 6.73 -3.77 -8.22
C ALA A 217 8.22 -3.49 -8.45
N LEU A 218 8.68 -2.27 -8.18
CA LEU A 218 10.10 -1.91 -8.23
C LEU A 218 10.92 -2.72 -7.22
N ALA A 219 10.47 -2.83 -5.98
CA ALA A 219 11.16 -3.59 -4.94
C ALA A 219 11.32 -5.08 -5.30
N ALA A 220 10.34 -5.68 -5.98
CA ALA A 220 10.40 -7.07 -6.43
C ALA A 220 11.50 -7.33 -7.49
N THR A 221 12.05 -6.28 -8.11
CA THR A 221 13.19 -6.40 -9.03
C THR A 221 14.55 -6.44 -8.33
N ALA A 222 14.58 -6.22 -7.01
CA ALA A 222 15.81 -6.30 -6.24
C ALA A 222 16.42 -7.71 -6.36
N PRO A 223 17.71 -7.82 -6.70
CA PRO A 223 18.37 -9.11 -6.70
C PRO A 223 18.47 -9.66 -5.27
N ALA A 224 18.82 -10.94 -5.12
CA ALA A 224 19.13 -11.48 -3.80
C ALA A 224 20.30 -10.69 -3.16
N SER A 225 20.29 -10.57 -1.83
CA SER A 225 21.38 -9.90 -1.09
C SER A 225 22.75 -10.52 -1.32
N GLU A 226 22.80 -11.83 -1.60
CA GLU A 226 24.02 -12.58 -1.92
C GLU A 226 24.31 -12.60 -3.43
N SER A 227 23.61 -11.81 -4.26
CA SER A 227 23.80 -11.83 -5.71
C SER A 227 25.15 -11.21 -6.10
N PRO A 228 25.99 -11.90 -6.89
CA PRO A 228 27.23 -11.35 -7.41
C PRO A 228 27.01 -10.39 -8.59
N ASP A 229 25.78 -10.24 -9.07
CA ASP A 229 25.47 -9.37 -10.21
C ASP A 229 25.34 -7.90 -9.78
N PRO A 230 26.33 -7.04 -10.08
CA PRO A 230 26.25 -5.62 -9.75
C PRO A 230 25.15 -4.89 -10.54
N ASN A 231 24.75 -5.43 -11.70
CA ASN A 231 23.81 -4.78 -12.59
C ASN A 231 22.39 -4.77 -12.01
N GLY A 232 22.00 -5.76 -11.21
CA GLY A 232 20.68 -5.82 -10.58
C GLY A 232 20.42 -4.63 -9.64
N TRP A 233 21.33 -4.36 -8.71
CA TRP A 233 21.22 -3.23 -7.78
C TRP A 233 21.38 -1.88 -8.48
N ALA A 234 22.28 -1.79 -9.48
CA ALA A 234 22.44 -0.60 -10.30
C ALA A 234 21.17 -0.27 -11.10
N ALA A 235 20.50 -1.28 -11.66
CA ALA A 235 19.26 -1.11 -12.41
C ALA A 235 18.12 -0.59 -11.51
N LEU A 236 17.94 -1.18 -10.32
CA LEU A 236 16.97 -0.66 -9.34
C LEU A 236 17.28 0.79 -8.94
N THR A 237 18.55 1.09 -8.67
CA THR A 237 18.98 2.46 -8.33
C THR A 237 18.68 3.45 -9.45
N SER A 238 18.93 3.08 -10.71
CA SER A 238 18.63 3.91 -11.88
C SER A 238 17.13 4.21 -11.99
N ARG A 239 16.28 3.19 -11.82
CA ARG A 239 14.82 3.34 -11.84
C ARG A 239 14.31 4.24 -10.71
N LEU A 240 14.88 4.11 -9.51
CA LEU A 240 14.50 4.96 -8.38
C LEU A 240 14.92 6.42 -8.56
N ARG A 241 16.07 6.69 -9.18
CA ARG A 241 16.47 8.06 -9.55
C ARG A 241 15.53 8.68 -10.58
N GLU A 242 15.06 7.89 -11.54
CA GLU A 242 14.06 8.37 -12.51
C GLU A 242 12.73 8.72 -11.84
N VAL A 243 12.28 7.90 -10.88
CA VAL A 243 11.09 8.20 -10.07
C VAL A 243 11.30 9.45 -9.22
N GLU A 244 12.41 9.55 -8.50
CA GLU A 244 12.78 10.71 -7.68
C GLU A 244 12.77 12.01 -8.50
N ARG A 245 13.36 11.98 -9.71
CA ARG A 245 13.37 13.12 -10.63
C ARG A 245 11.96 13.59 -11.00
N ARG A 246 11.00 12.68 -11.17
CA ARG A 246 9.60 13.05 -11.46
C ARG A 246 8.89 13.65 -10.25
N PHE A 247 9.19 13.15 -9.06
CA PHE A 247 8.68 13.76 -7.83
C PHE A 247 9.29 15.12 -7.52
N GLN A 248 10.49 15.42 -8.03
CA GLN A 248 11.18 16.68 -7.74
C GLN A 248 10.35 17.92 -8.10
N ASP A 249 9.55 17.85 -9.17
CA ASP A 249 8.68 18.95 -9.61
C ASP A 249 7.26 18.90 -9.00
N ILE A 250 6.87 17.76 -8.43
CA ILE A 250 5.52 17.49 -7.88
C ILE A 250 5.52 17.67 -6.36
N ASP A 251 6.34 16.88 -5.68
CA ASP A 251 6.48 16.81 -4.23
C ASP A 251 7.77 16.06 -3.87
N PRO A 252 8.88 16.77 -3.60
CA PRO A 252 10.16 16.15 -3.25
C PRO A 252 10.10 15.29 -1.99
N MET A 253 9.29 15.66 -0.99
CA MET A 253 9.17 14.91 0.26
C MET A 253 8.44 13.59 0.04
N LEU A 254 7.36 13.60 -0.75
CA LEU A 254 6.67 12.38 -1.19
C LEU A 254 7.60 11.48 -2.01
N GLY A 255 8.43 12.07 -2.88
CA GLY A 255 9.45 11.37 -3.64
C GLY A 255 10.47 10.66 -2.76
N GLU A 256 11.02 11.35 -1.77
CA GLU A 256 11.93 10.75 -0.80
C GLU A 256 11.24 9.63 -0.02
N GLY A 257 10.03 9.86 0.48
CA GLY A 257 9.23 8.84 1.19
C GLY A 257 8.98 7.59 0.34
N PHE A 258 8.67 7.77 -0.94
CA PHE A 258 8.51 6.68 -1.92
C PHE A 258 9.82 5.89 -2.12
N VAL A 259 10.95 6.58 -2.32
CA VAL A 259 12.25 5.94 -2.50
C VAL A 259 12.66 5.16 -1.26
N GLN A 260 12.52 5.77 -0.07
CA GLN A 260 12.80 5.13 1.22
C GLN A 260 11.94 3.88 1.42
N ARG A 261 10.63 3.94 1.11
CA ARG A 261 9.72 2.79 1.19
C ARG A 261 10.16 1.68 0.25
N THR A 262 10.53 2.04 -0.98
CA THR A 262 10.96 1.07 -1.98
C THR A 262 12.24 0.36 -1.54
N TRP A 263 13.21 1.07 -0.96
CA TRP A 263 14.40 0.47 -0.37
C TRP A 263 14.08 -0.46 0.80
N ALA A 264 13.17 -0.06 1.69
CA ALA A 264 12.74 -0.89 2.81
C ALA A 264 12.13 -2.23 2.35
N GLU A 265 11.27 -2.21 1.32
CA GLU A 265 10.69 -3.44 0.74
C GLU A 265 11.75 -4.22 -0.05
N ALA A 266 12.56 -3.57 -0.88
CA ALA A 266 13.61 -4.20 -1.70
C ALA A 266 14.63 -4.96 -0.86
N THR A 267 15.17 -4.34 0.20
CA THR A 267 16.14 -5.02 1.08
C THR A 267 15.47 -6.15 1.85
N MET A 268 14.23 -6.00 2.30
CA MET A 268 13.50 -7.09 2.92
C MET A 268 13.39 -8.31 1.99
N LEU A 269 13.00 -8.10 0.73
CA LEU A 269 12.89 -9.18 -0.25
C LEU A 269 14.27 -9.81 -0.54
N ALA A 270 15.31 -8.98 -0.70
CA ALA A 270 16.67 -9.43 -0.96
C ALA A 270 17.29 -10.29 0.17
N TYR A 271 17.00 -9.96 1.43
CA TYR A 271 17.51 -10.67 2.61
C TYR A 271 16.57 -11.77 3.12
N GLY A 272 15.30 -11.79 2.71
CA GLY A 272 14.24 -12.71 3.16
C GLY A 272 14.61 -14.18 3.20
N GLN A 273 15.51 -14.62 2.31
CA GLN A 273 15.96 -16.01 2.22
C GLN A 273 17.48 -16.19 2.41
N SER A 274 18.22 -15.11 2.72
CA SER A 274 19.68 -15.18 2.89
C SER A 274 20.04 -16.18 3.99
N ARG A 275 21.06 -17.01 3.80
CA ARG A 275 21.51 -17.91 4.88
C ARG A 275 22.51 -17.24 5.79
N ILE A 276 23.32 -16.35 5.23
CA ILE A 276 24.34 -15.62 5.96
C ILE A 276 24.20 -14.17 5.51
N PRO A 277 23.52 -13.31 6.30
CA PRO A 277 23.34 -11.93 5.90
C PRO A 277 24.72 -11.25 5.78
N ALA A 278 24.97 -10.63 4.64
CA ALA A 278 26.22 -9.96 4.29
C ALA A 278 25.93 -8.60 3.65
N GLY A 279 26.93 -7.73 3.57
CA GLY A 279 26.78 -6.35 3.13
C GLY A 279 27.01 -6.13 1.64
N ASP A 280 26.96 -7.16 0.80
CA ASP A 280 27.20 -7.07 -0.66
C ASP A 280 26.37 -5.96 -1.35
N PRO A 281 25.08 -5.72 -1.02
CA PRO A 281 24.33 -4.62 -1.62
C PRO A 281 24.98 -3.24 -1.41
N LEU A 282 25.74 -3.04 -0.32
CA LEU A 282 26.35 -1.75 0.02
C LEU A 282 27.37 -1.26 -1.02
N ASP A 283 27.88 -2.14 -1.87
CA ASP A 283 28.82 -1.78 -2.94
C ASP A 283 28.11 -1.11 -4.15
N HIS A 284 26.78 -1.17 -4.20
CA HIS A 284 25.99 -0.77 -5.36
C HIS A 284 24.82 0.16 -5.05
N VAL A 285 24.38 0.23 -3.80
CA VAL A 285 23.23 1.04 -3.40
C VAL A 285 23.65 2.44 -2.92
N PRO A 286 22.81 3.47 -3.08
CA PRO A 286 23.06 4.81 -2.56
C PRO A 286 23.01 4.85 -1.02
N ALA A 287 23.56 5.91 -0.42
CA ALA A 287 23.60 6.11 1.04
C ALA A 287 22.22 6.01 1.71
N ILE A 288 21.16 6.48 1.05
CA ILE A 288 19.77 6.40 1.54
C ILE A 288 19.29 4.96 1.77
N ALA A 289 19.88 3.98 1.07
CA ALA A 289 19.53 2.56 1.21
C ALA A 289 20.26 1.86 2.38
N VAL A 290 21.38 2.42 2.86
CA VAL A 290 22.21 1.84 3.93
C VAL A 290 21.42 1.51 5.21
N PRO A 291 20.57 2.40 5.77
CA PRO A 291 19.78 2.07 6.96
C PRO A 291 18.75 0.95 6.71
N HIS A 292 18.30 0.75 5.47
CA HIS A 292 17.39 -0.34 5.09
C HIS A 292 18.11 -1.68 4.96
N VAL A 293 19.37 -1.67 4.49
CA VAL A 293 20.24 -2.86 4.50
C VAL A 293 20.52 -3.31 5.93
N ARG A 294 20.86 -2.37 6.81
CA ARG A 294 21.08 -2.63 8.24
C ARG A 294 19.85 -3.26 8.92
N ALA A 295 18.67 -2.69 8.67
CA ALA A 295 17.40 -3.20 9.17
C ALA A 295 17.11 -4.64 8.67
N ALA A 296 17.34 -4.90 7.38
CA ALA A 296 17.12 -6.22 6.79
C ALA A 296 18.09 -7.29 7.33
N ILE A 297 19.36 -6.92 7.57
CA ILE A 297 20.36 -7.78 8.21
C ILE A 297 19.92 -8.11 9.65
N ALA A 298 19.54 -7.12 10.45
CA ALA A 298 19.11 -7.32 11.83
C ALA A 298 17.88 -8.23 11.91
N TRP A 299 16.87 -7.98 11.06
CA TRP A 299 15.70 -8.85 10.95
C TRP A 299 16.09 -10.27 10.55
N ARG A 300 17.00 -10.43 9.58
CA ARG A 300 17.42 -11.77 9.17
C ARG A 300 18.13 -12.52 10.28
N GLN A 301 19.06 -11.89 11.00
CA GLN A 301 19.74 -12.47 12.15
C GLN A 301 18.75 -12.85 13.27
N ALA A 302 17.75 -12.01 13.55
CA ALA A 302 16.70 -12.32 14.52
C ALA A 302 15.88 -13.55 14.09
N THR A 303 15.52 -13.69 12.80
CA THR A 303 14.81 -14.89 12.31
C THR A 303 15.65 -16.17 12.41
N GLN A 304 16.98 -16.02 12.48
CA GLN A 304 17.93 -17.12 12.68
C GLN A 304 18.21 -17.41 14.15
N LYS A 305 17.52 -16.72 15.07
CA LYS A 305 17.67 -16.85 16.52
C LYS A 305 19.10 -16.62 16.98
N MET A 306 19.74 -15.60 16.43
CA MET A 306 21.06 -15.17 16.90
C MET A 306 21.01 -14.84 18.40
N GLU A 307 21.93 -15.43 19.17
CA GLU A 307 22.04 -15.21 20.61
C GLU A 307 22.88 -13.98 20.94
N GLY A 308 22.91 -13.60 22.22
CA GLY A 308 23.65 -12.45 22.73
C GLY A 308 22.75 -11.31 23.19
N ASN A 309 23.35 -10.36 23.89
CA ASN A 309 22.72 -9.14 24.38
C ASN A 309 22.58 -8.10 23.25
N LEU A 310 21.92 -6.97 23.52
CA LEU A 310 21.61 -5.94 22.53
C LEU A 310 22.86 -5.43 21.81
N GLN A 311 23.93 -5.15 22.57
CA GLN A 311 25.18 -4.67 21.99
C GLN A 311 25.86 -5.73 21.12
N ALA A 312 25.98 -6.97 21.60
CA ALA A 312 26.60 -8.06 20.83
C ALA A 312 25.87 -8.33 19.52
N ARG A 313 24.53 -8.28 19.53
CA ARG A 313 23.72 -8.41 18.29
C ARG A 313 23.89 -7.19 17.38
N ALA A 314 23.94 -5.98 17.93
CA ALA A 314 24.21 -4.77 17.15
C ALA A 314 25.61 -4.83 16.49
N ASP A 315 26.61 -5.38 17.18
CA ASP A 315 27.95 -5.62 16.64
C ASP A 315 27.96 -6.71 15.58
N ALA A 316 27.17 -7.77 15.76
CA ALA A 316 26.98 -8.77 14.72
C ALA A 316 26.31 -8.21 13.45
N VAL A 317 25.39 -7.24 13.57
CA VAL A 317 24.84 -6.51 12.42
C VAL A 317 25.95 -5.71 11.74
N GLY A 318 26.78 -4.99 12.50
CA GLY A 318 27.91 -4.22 11.97
C GLY A 318 28.92 -5.11 11.22
N ALA A 319 29.30 -6.23 11.82
CA ALA A 319 30.18 -7.21 11.20
C ALA A 319 29.58 -7.81 9.91
N ALA A 320 28.26 -8.07 9.91
CA ALA A 320 27.56 -8.54 8.72
C ALA A 320 27.56 -7.51 7.58
N MET A 321 27.42 -6.21 7.88
CA MET A 321 27.51 -5.14 6.88
C MET A 321 28.90 -5.05 6.22
N LEU A 322 29.97 -5.42 6.92
CA LEU A 322 31.33 -5.41 6.38
C LEU A 322 31.68 -6.68 5.60
N ARG A 323 30.94 -7.76 5.81
CA ARG A 323 31.15 -9.04 5.12
C ARG A 323 30.72 -8.96 3.65
N ARG A 324 31.39 -9.74 2.80
CA ARG A 324 30.98 -10.03 1.41
C ARG A 324 30.76 -11.52 1.23
N SER A 325 29.68 -11.89 0.56
CA SER A 325 29.31 -13.26 0.24
C SER A 325 30.09 -13.76 -0.97
N GLN A 326 30.53 -15.02 -0.94
CA GLN A 326 31.07 -15.71 -2.11
C GLN A 326 30.01 -16.60 -2.79
N ARG A 327 28.77 -16.59 -2.28
CA ARG A 327 27.73 -17.50 -2.72
C ARG A 327 27.08 -17.00 -4.01
N THR A 328 26.75 -17.92 -4.89
CA THR A 328 26.01 -17.65 -6.13
C THR A 328 24.65 -18.34 -6.11
N GLY A 329 23.71 -17.85 -6.94
CA GLY A 329 22.41 -18.51 -7.16
C GLY A 329 21.36 -18.33 -6.05
N ALA A 330 21.54 -17.39 -5.14
CA ALA A 330 20.49 -17.02 -4.18
C ALA A 330 19.29 -16.39 -4.91
N ARG A 331 18.08 -16.60 -4.39
CA ARG A 331 16.85 -15.99 -4.90
C ARG A 331 16.26 -15.04 -3.87
N PRO A 332 15.73 -13.88 -4.28
CA PRO A 332 14.99 -13.01 -3.38
C PRO A 332 13.71 -13.71 -2.91
N MET A 333 13.18 -13.23 -1.80
CA MET A 333 11.89 -13.68 -1.29
C MET A 333 10.76 -13.18 -2.20
N PRO A 334 9.75 -14.02 -2.52
CA PRO A 334 8.55 -13.55 -3.19
C PRO A 334 7.81 -12.51 -2.35
N ARG A 335 7.24 -11.50 -3.00
CA ARG A 335 6.38 -10.49 -2.35
C ARG A 335 5.19 -11.15 -1.65
N GLY A 336 4.74 -10.56 -0.55
CA GLY A 336 3.57 -11.04 0.21
C GLY A 336 3.83 -12.25 1.13
N ARG A 337 5.00 -12.89 1.06
CA ARG A 337 5.34 -14.04 1.93
C ARG A 337 5.45 -13.67 3.41
N VAL A 338 5.90 -12.46 3.70
CA VAL A 338 6.01 -11.92 5.06
C VAL A 338 5.24 -10.61 5.11
N ARG A 339 4.44 -10.44 6.15
CA ARG A 339 3.81 -9.17 6.52
C ARG A 339 4.47 -8.66 7.78
N ILE A 340 4.89 -7.40 7.74
CA ILE A 340 5.53 -6.75 8.87
C ILE A 340 4.51 -5.90 9.61
N ALA A 341 4.36 -6.16 10.91
CA ALA A 341 3.49 -5.39 11.78
C ALA A 341 4.03 -3.96 11.99
N GLY A 342 3.12 -2.98 11.95
CA GLY A 342 3.36 -1.62 12.40
C GLY A 342 3.19 -1.52 13.91
N TYR A 343 4.10 -0.81 14.57
CA TYR A 343 4.02 -0.55 16.02
C TYR A 343 4.19 0.95 16.32
N TRP A 344 3.75 1.81 15.42
CA TRP A 344 3.82 3.26 15.50
C TRP A 344 2.45 3.86 15.13
N ALA A 345 1.40 3.34 15.77
CA ALA A 345 0.02 3.74 15.48
C ALA A 345 -0.28 5.23 15.73
N GLU A 346 0.45 5.87 16.65
CA GLU A 346 0.28 7.29 16.97
C GLU A 346 1.65 7.94 17.24
N THR A 347 1.75 9.25 17.06
CA THR A 347 2.90 10.07 17.50
C THR A 347 2.47 10.84 18.74
N LEU A 348 3.15 10.62 19.87
CA LEU A 348 2.88 11.36 21.11
C LEU A 348 3.65 12.68 21.15
N PRO A 349 3.21 13.67 21.95
CA PRO A 349 3.90 14.96 22.04
C PRO A 349 5.40 14.81 22.34
N GLY A 350 6.23 15.46 21.51
CA GLY A 350 7.69 15.45 21.61
C GLY A 350 8.37 14.31 20.83
N GLU A 351 7.61 13.36 20.29
CA GLU A 351 8.15 12.29 19.46
C GLU A 351 8.38 12.72 18.02
N GLU A 352 7.86 13.88 17.61
CA GLU A 352 8.11 14.49 16.31
C GLU A 352 9.61 14.78 16.10
N GLU A 353 10.38 14.87 17.19
CA GLU A 353 11.83 15.03 17.19
C GLU A 353 12.60 13.76 16.81
N PHE A 354 11.98 12.58 16.97
CA PHE A 354 12.64 11.33 16.57
C PHE A 354 12.50 11.15 15.07
N ALA A 355 13.64 11.22 14.38
CA ALA A 355 13.69 10.88 12.98
C ALA A 355 13.24 9.43 12.77
N SER A 356 12.50 9.21 11.68
CA SER A 356 11.89 7.92 11.39
C SER A 356 11.90 7.62 9.91
N ILE A 357 12.01 6.36 9.57
CA ILE A 357 12.03 5.88 8.18
C ILE A 357 11.14 4.63 8.03
N PRO A 358 10.78 4.26 6.80
CA PRO A 358 10.12 2.99 6.52
C PRO A 358 10.94 1.79 7.00
N TYR A 359 10.25 0.72 7.40
CA TYR A 359 10.84 -0.51 7.89
C TYR A 359 10.22 -1.73 7.20
N LEU A 360 11.03 -2.44 6.42
CA LEU A 360 10.72 -3.75 5.84
C LEU A 360 9.29 -3.84 5.27
N GLN A 361 8.92 -2.96 4.34
CA GLN A 361 7.57 -2.70 3.78
C GLN A 361 6.86 -1.47 4.39
N ASN A 362 5.66 -1.67 4.95
CA ASN A 362 4.72 -0.61 5.31
C ASN A 362 4.87 -0.12 6.75
N ALA A 363 5.78 -0.71 7.55
CA ALA A 363 5.99 -0.28 8.92
C ALA A 363 6.95 0.91 8.99
N ARG A 364 6.99 1.56 10.15
CA ARG A 364 7.83 2.69 10.52
C ARG A 364 8.74 2.28 11.66
N ARG A 365 9.98 2.78 11.63
CA ARG A 365 10.94 2.66 12.72
C ARG A 365 11.63 3.97 13.03
N ALA A 366 12.22 4.05 14.22
CA ALA A 366 13.09 5.15 14.57
C ALA A 366 14.42 4.98 13.84
N TRP A 367 15.06 6.09 13.54
CA TRP A 367 16.34 6.14 12.85
C TRP A 367 17.29 7.10 13.53
N SER A 368 18.57 6.74 13.52
CA SER A 368 19.66 7.60 13.95
C SER A 368 20.71 7.73 12.86
N ALA A 369 21.26 8.92 12.70
CA ALA A 369 22.42 9.14 11.85
C ALA A 369 23.68 8.46 12.41
N ASP A 370 23.74 8.24 13.73
CA ASP A 370 24.77 7.42 14.37
C ASP A 370 24.54 5.94 14.04
N PRO A 371 25.46 5.29 13.29
CA PRO A 371 25.32 3.89 12.91
C PRO A 371 25.21 2.94 14.10
N ASP A 372 25.80 3.24 15.24
CA ASP A 372 25.87 2.35 16.40
C ASP A 372 24.55 2.37 17.17
N VAL A 373 23.94 3.55 17.28
CA VAL A 373 22.55 3.70 17.75
C VAL A 373 21.59 3.02 16.78
N ASP A 374 21.74 3.25 15.47
CA ASP A 374 20.82 2.68 14.47
C ASP A 374 20.88 1.14 14.42
N ARG A 375 22.05 0.53 14.65
CA ARG A 375 22.19 -0.93 14.76
C ARG A 375 21.36 -1.48 15.93
N ARG A 376 21.39 -0.82 17.09
CA ARG A 376 20.58 -1.20 18.26
C ARG A 376 19.09 -1.01 18.00
N LEU A 377 18.69 0.10 17.37
CA LEU A 377 17.31 0.31 16.93
C LEU A 377 16.84 -0.80 15.99
N CYS A 378 17.64 -1.17 14.99
CA CYS A 378 17.34 -2.26 14.08
C CYS A 378 17.15 -3.61 14.80
N VAL A 379 17.98 -3.93 15.80
CA VAL A 379 17.86 -5.15 16.60
C VAL A 379 16.55 -5.17 17.40
N LEU A 380 16.18 -4.07 18.05
CA LEU A 380 14.91 -3.98 18.79
C LEU A 380 13.70 -4.15 17.88
N GLU A 381 13.68 -3.46 16.73
CA GLU A 381 12.59 -3.55 15.75
C GLU A 381 12.46 -4.96 15.16
N ALA A 382 13.58 -5.64 14.93
CA ALA A 382 13.64 -7.03 14.50
C ALA A 382 13.08 -7.98 15.56
N SER A 383 13.55 -7.87 16.81
CA SER A 383 13.11 -8.69 17.95
C SER A 383 11.61 -8.60 18.24
N ALA A 384 11.00 -7.43 17.98
CA ALA A 384 9.57 -7.20 18.12
C ALA A 384 8.70 -7.85 17.02
N ARG A 385 9.30 -8.37 15.94
CA ARG A 385 8.57 -8.82 14.72
C ARG A 385 8.92 -10.24 14.26
N VAL A 386 9.79 -10.93 15.00
CA VAL A 386 10.07 -12.35 14.78
C VAL A 386 9.15 -13.21 15.64
N ILE A 387 8.97 -14.46 15.23
CA ILE A 387 8.19 -15.45 15.98
C ILE A 387 9.12 -16.61 16.35
N PRO A 388 9.28 -16.94 17.65
CA PRO A 388 8.71 -16.25 18.83
C PRO A 388 9.32 -14.85 19.05
N LEU A 389 8.57 -13.97 19.72
CA LEU A 389 9.03 -12.63 20.09
C LEU A 389 10.21 -12.71 21.08
N ASP A 390 11.20 -11.85 20.92
CA ASP A 390 12.32 -11.73 21.86
C ASP A 390 12.10 -10.55 22.81
N LEU A 391 11.23 -10.77 23.81
CA LEU A 391 10.90 -9.75 24.81
C LEU A 391 12.09 -9.38 25.70
N ALA A 392 13.02 -10.32 25.92
CA ALA A 392 14.21 -10.06 26.72
C ALA A 392 15.06 -8.94 26.10
N MET A 393 15.20 -8.95 24.78
CA MET A 393 15.88 -7.89 24.04
C MET A 393 15.20 -6.53 24.22
N LEU A 394 13.86 -6.49 24.21
CA LEU A 394 13.12 -5.24 24.44
C LEU A 394 13.31 -4.73 25.87
N VAL A 395 13.32 -5.62 26.87
CA VAL A 395 13.59 -5.26 28.26
C VAL A 395 15.00 -4.71 28.44
N GLU A 396 16.00 -5.31 27.79
CA GLU A 396 17.37 -4.81 27.82
C GLU A 396 17.47 -3.39 27.22
N GLY A 397 16.78 -3.14 26.10
CA GLY A 397 16.76 -1.83 25.45
C GLY A 397 16.21 -0.69 26.33
N LEU A 398 15.40 -1.00 27.35
CA LEU A 398 14.92 -0.01 28.32
C LEU A 398 16.05 0.55 29.22
N GLY A 399 17.17 -0.14 29.32
CA GLY A 399 18.35 0.29 30.08
C GLY A 399 19.43 0.98 29.24
N ALA A 400 19.19 1.22 27.95
CA ALA A 400 20.17 1.85 27.07
C ALA A 400 20.48 3.31 27.46
N GLU A 401 21.68 3.81 27.15
CA GLU A 401 22.08 5.19 27.45
C GLU A 401 21.31 6.21 26.60
N GLU A 402 21.05 5.88 25.34
CA GLU A 402 20.41 6.78 24.38
C GLU A 402 18.89 6.76 24.51
N VAL A 403 18.32 7.96 24.63
CA VAL A 403 16.89 8.16 24.78
C VAL A 403 16.09 7.47 23.68
N VAL A 404 16.51 7.59 22.41
CA VAL A 404 15.79 6.99 21.27
C VAL A 404 15.74 5.46 21.34
N VAL A 405 16.76 4.81 21.92
CA VAL A 405 16.81 3.36 22.10
C VAL A 405 15.85 2.93 23.21
N ARG A 406 15.91 3.60 24.37
CA ARG A 406 14.94 3.36 25.48
C ARG A 406 13.50 3.61 25.04
N TRP A 407 13.28 4.70 24.34
CA TRP A 407 11.97 5.07 23.79
C TRP A 407 11.44 4.00 22.82
N THR A 408 12.29 3.51 21.92
CA THR A 408 11.93 2.45 20.96
C THR A 408 11.56 1.16 21.69
N ALA A 409 12.37 0.76 22.67
CA ALA A 409 12.08 -0.41 23.51
C ALA A 409 10.74 -0.26 24.26
N ALA A 410 10.49 0.90 24.88
CA ALA A 410 9.25 1.18 25.60
C ALA A 410 8.02 1.14 24.68
N ARG A 411 8.09 1.79 23.50
CA ARG A 411 7.01 1.79 22.50
C ARG A 411 6.67 0.39 22.01
N LEU A 412 7.68 -0.41 21.70
CA LEU A 412 7.49 -1.78 21.20
C LEU A 412 6.92 -2.67 22.30
N LEU A 413 7.49 -2.61 23.51
CA LEU A 413 7.06 -3.44 24.62
C LEU A 413 5.64 -3.08 25.10
N SER A 414 5.27 -1.79 25.14
CA SER A 414 3.92 -1.37 25.55
C SER A 414 2.83 -1.85 24.60
N GLN A 415 3.13 -2.01 23.31
CA GLN A 415 2.16 -2.51 22.33
C GLN A 415 2.09 -4.03 22.30
N LEU A 416 3.22 -4.71 22.47
CA LEU A 416 3.27 -6.16 22.48
C LEU A 416 2.78 -6.77 23.80
N ARG A 417 3.13 -6.14 24.92
CA ARG A 417 2.90 -6.59 26.30
C ARG A 417 2.70 -5.39 27.24
N PRO A 418 1.55 -4.68 27.16
CA PRO A 418 1.25 -3.51 28.01
C PRO A 418 1.28 -3.83 29.52
N ASP A 419 1.13 -5.10 29.89
CA ASP A 419 1.17 -5.64 31.25
C ASP A 419 2.58 -5.98 31.75
N HIS A 420 3.62 -5.81 30.92
CA HIS A 420 4.97 -6.26 31.26
C HIS A 420 5.56 -5.47 32.44
N ALA A 421 6.03 -6.18 33.48
CA ALA A 421 6.52 -5.56 34.72
C ALA A 421 7.66 -4.54 34.50
N ALA A 422 8.52 -4.75 33.50
CA ALA A 422 9.59 -3.81 33.16
C ALA A 422 9.10 -2.40 32.80
N LEU A 423 7.88 -2.25 32.25
CA LEU A 423 7.31 -0.94 31.94
C LEU A 423 7.04 -0.13 33.22
N ALA A 424 6.76 -0.77 34.36
CA ALA A 424 6.55 -0.06 35.62
C ALA A 424 7.80 0.68 36.09
N HIS A 425 9.00 0.12 35.85
CA HIS A 425 10.26 0.77 36.19
C HIS A 425 10.51 2.01 35.33
N VAL A 426 10.18 1.93 34.03
CA VAL A 426 10.45 2.98 33.03
C VAL A 426 9.46 4.14 33.09
N ARG A 427 8.36 4.01 33.84
CA ARG A 427 7.49 5.15 34.16
C ARG A 427 8.21 6.26 34.96
N GLY A 428 9.36 5.95 35.55
CA GLY A 428 10.25 6.91 36.19
C GLY A 428 11.42 7.40 35.33
N ASP A 429 11.49 7.07 34.03
CA ASP A 429 12.58 7.49 33.14
C ASP A 429 12.77 9.01 33.19
N SER A 430 14.01 9.50 33.06
CA SER A 430 14.29 10.94 33.07
C SER A 430 13.65 11.65 31.88
N ASP A 431 13.55 10.98 30.72
CA ASP A 431 12.95 11.54 29.52
C ASP A 431 11.42 11.38 29.52
N PRO A 432 10.65 12.48 29.38
CA PRO A 432 9.19 12.45 29.40
C PRO A 432 8.57 11.58 28.30
N ARG A 433 9.21 11.45 27.14
CA ARG A 433 8.68 10.68 26.00
C ARG A 433 8.75 9.19 26.28
N VAL A 434 9.84 8.75 26.91
CA VAL A 434 10.00 7.35 27.36
C VAL A 434 8.95 7.02 28.42
N ARG A 435 8.74 7.90 29.41
CA ARG A 435 7.67 7.74 30.42
C ARG A 435 6.28 7.64 29.79
N ALA A 436 5.99 8.52 28.82
CA ALA A 436 4.69 8.55 28.15
C ALA A 436 4.38 7.22 27.44
N ARG A 437 5.35 6.63 26.74
CA ARG A 437 5.18 5.30 26.13
C ARG A 437 5.00 4.20 27.16
N ALA A 438 5.77 4.21 28.25
CA ALA A 438 5.63 3.21 29.32
C ALA A 438 4.32 3.30 30.13
N ALA A 439 3.62 4.43 30.05
CA ALA A 439 2.33 4.65 30.71
C ALA A 439 1.13 4.17 29.88
N ARG A 440 1.31 3.90 28.58
CA ARG A 440 0.22 3.46 27.69
C ARG A 440 -0.24 2.05 28.05
N ARG A 441 -1.55 1.86 28.14
CA ARG A 441 -2.20 0.56 28.39
C ARG A 441 -2.80 -0.01 27.12
#